data_AF-A0A5B8BWY6-F1
#
_entry.id   AF-A0A5B8BWY6-F1
#
_cell.length_a   1.000
_cell.length_b   1.000
_cell.length_c   1.000
_cell.angle_alpha   90.00
_cell.angle_beta   90.00
_cell.angle_gamma   90.00
#
_symmetry.space_group_name_H-M   'P 1'
#
loop_
_entity.id
_entity.type
_entity.pdbx_description
1 polymer ?
#
loop_
_entity_poly.entity_id
_entity_poly.type
_entity_poly.pdbx_seq_one_letter_code
_entity_poly.pdbx_strand_id
1 'polypeptide(L)'
;MGTRIIHESHVVVRKARYWEKRLDELAAQGHGPQRHEGDVTDVQLFFRSLLGHDPMTGTVVDYDKFLRKYGVPYNPAEHGRPPTLSGEMIDVPGKGKLRVEMSNKILHVRGKHATKINTKADYVRAYDEVVKHPDYKAFLKNGEKKDEIKVPAREIFGTSFRTRFKGYDLNGNATIFGPDTMIAAVFEKDANGMPKLVTLYPNP
;
A
#
# COMPACT_ATOMS: atom_id res chain seq x y z
N MET A 1 -11.00 -49.62 -7.34
CA MET A 1 -11.09 -48.43 -6.45
C MET A 1 -9.88 -47.56 -6.74
N GLY A 2 -10.08 -46.45 -7.47
CA GLY A 2 -8.99 -45.53 -7.85
C GLY A 2 -8.90 -44.38 -6.87
N THR A 3 -8.00 -44.47 -5.90
CA THR A 3 -7.78 -43.42 -4.90
C THR A 3 -7.19 -42.20 -5.61
N ARG A 4 -7.99 -41.14 -5.64
CA ARG A 4 -7.76 -39.86 -6.33
C ARG A 4 -6.45 -39.20 -5.87
N ILE A 5 -5.40 -39.30 -6.69
CA ILE A 5 -4.23 -38.41 -6.66
C ILE A 5 -4.71 -37.02 -7.16
N ILE A 6 -5.53 -36.35 -6.36
CA ILE A 6 -5.90 -34.94 -6.53
C ILE A 6 -5.35 -34.20 -5.30
N HIS A 7 -4.14 -34.53 -4.83
CA HIS A 7 -3.93 -34.42 -3.39
C HIS A 7 -3.15 -33.19 -2.88
N GLU A 8 -2.30 -32.53 -3.65
CA GLU A 8 -1.55 -31.37 -3.10
C GLU A 8 -1.18 -30.33 -4.15
N SER A 9 -0.62 -30.76 -5.28
CA SER A 9 -0.25 -29.85 -6.38
C SER A 9 -1.45 -29.05 -6.89
N HIS A 10 -2.60 -29.68 -7.08
CA HIS A 10 -3.83 -29.00 -7.49
C HIS A 10 -4.34 -28.01 -6.44
N VAL A 11 -4.18 -28.31 -5.14
CA VAL A 11 -4.58 -27.42 -4.06
C VAL A 11 -3.67 -26.20 -4.00
N VAL A 12 -2.35 -26.41 -4.15
CA VAL A 12 -1.35 -25.34 -4.22
C VAL A 12 -1.60 -24.43 -5.42
N VAL A 13 -1.82 -25.00 -6.61
CA VAL A 13 -2.11 -24.24 -7.84
C VAL A 13 -3.40 -23.44 -7.71
N ARG A 14 -4.47 -24.02 -7.14
CA ARG A 14 -5.73 -23.30 -6.90
C ARG A 14 -5.56 -22.14 -5.92
N LYS A 15 -4.81 -22.35 -4.82
CA LYS A 15 -4.52 -21.30 -3.85
C LYS A 15 -3.70 -20.18 -4.48
N ALA A 16 -2.64 -20.49 -5.24
CA ALA A 16 -1.84 -19.50 -5.96
C ALA A 16 -2.69 -18.64 -6.90
N ARG A 17 -3.53 -19.27 -7.74
CA ARG A 17 -4.46 -18.56 -8.64
C ARG A 17 -5.44 -17.66 -7.90
N TYR A 18 -5.91 -18.07 -6.72
CA TYR A 18 -6.79 -17.24 -5.89
C TYR A 18 -6.06 -15.98 -5.41
N TRP A 19 -4.84 -16.11 -4.89
CA TRP A 19 -4.08 -14.96 -4.38
C TRP A 19 -3.73 -13.96 -5.48
N GLU A 20 -3.29 -14.45 -6.64
CA GLU A 20 -2.96 -13.59 -7.79
C GLU A 20 -4.18 -12.81 -8.26
N LYS A 21 -5.29 -13.52 -8.52
CA LYS A 21 -6.54 -12.87 -8.94
C LYS A 21 -7.01 -11.83 -7.93
N ARG A 22 -6.94 -12.15 -6.64
CA ARG A 22 -7.36 -11.24 -5.57
C ARG A 22 -6.46 -10.01 -5.48
N LEU A 23 -5.15 -10.17 -5.68
CA LEU A 23 -4.24 -9.03 -5.73
C LEU A 23 -4.47 -8.16 -6.96
N ASP A 24 -4.75 -8.75 -8.13
CA ASP A 24 -5.10 -8.00 -9.33
C ASP A 24 -6.39 -7.19 -9.12
N GLU A 25 -7.41 -7.79 -8.49
CA GLU A 25 -8.65 -7.11 -8.11
C GLU A 25 -8.40 -5.94 -7.14
N LEU A 26 -7.52 -6.11 -6.17
CA LEU A 26 -7.18 -5.05 -5.21
C LEU A 26 -6.31 -3.97 -5.84
N ALA A 27 -5.38 -4.33 -6.72
CA ALA A 27 -4.56 -3.40 -7.47
C ALA A 27 -5.41 -2.54 -8.42
N ALA A 28 -6.48 -3.09 -8.99
CA ALA A 28 -7.44 -2.37 -9.80
C ALA A 28 -8.29 -1.35 -8.99
N GLN A 29 -8.40 -1.53 -7.67
CA GLN A 29 -9.12 -0.60 -6.78
C GLN A 29 -8.26 0.60 -6.35
N GLY A 30 -6.93 0.52 -6.52
CA GLY A 30 -5.99 1.56 -6.12
C GLY A 30 -4.68 1.01 -5.56
N HIS A 31 -3.91 1.87 -4.88
CA HIS A 31 -2.50 1.64 -4.55
C HIS A 31 -2.23 0.78 -3.29
N GLY A 32 -3.27 0.18 -2.69
CA GLY A 32 -3.14 -0.42 -1.37
C GLY A 32 -2.23 -1.65 -1.29
N PRO A 33 -2.36 -2.63 -2.21
CA PRO A 33 -1.44 -3.77 -2.29
C PRO A 33 -0.05 -3.33 -2.70
N GLN A 34 0.00 -2.55 -3.76
CA GLN A 34 1.19 -2.15 -4.47
C GLN A 34 2.29 -1.51 -3.58
N ARG A 35 1.91 -0.89 -2.45
CA ARG A 35 2.86 -0.23 -1.53
C ARG A 35 3.37 -1.11 -0.39
N HIS A 36 2.74 -2.25 -0.14
CA HIS A 36 2.93 -3.00 1.11
C HIS A 36 2.91 -4.53 0.95
N GLU A 37 2.72 -5.06 -0.25
CA GLU A 37 2.65 -6.50 -0.49
C GLU A 37 4.02 -7.13 -0.83
N GLY A 38 4.00 -8.41 -1.20
CA GLY A 38 5.15 -9.25 -1.47
C GLY A 38 6.11 -8.73 -2.55
N ASP A 39 5.66 -8.07 -3.62
CA ASP A 39 6.54 -7.61 -4.71
C ASP A 39 7.34 -6.34 -4.36
N VAL A 40 6.98 -5.63 -3.28
CA VAL A 40 7.79 -4.50 -2.80
C VAL A 40 9.16 -4.98 -2.36
N THR A 41 10.20 -4.64 -3.08
CA THR A 41 11.57 -5.04 -2.73
C THR A 41 12.05 -4.35 -1.46
N ASP A 42 13.05 -4.95 -0.81
CA ASP A 42 13.70 -4.37 0.36
C ASP A 42 14.27 -2.98 0.08
N VAL A 43 14.85 -2.79 -1.11
CA VAL A 43 15.43 -1.52 -1.54
C VAL A 43 14.34 -0.46 -1.71
N GLN A 44 13.20 -0.80 -2.33
CA GLN A 44 12.06 0.11 -2.42
C GLN A 44 11.53 0.49 -1.03
N LEU A 45 11.43 -0.47 -0.11
CA LEU A 45 10.97 -0.22 1.25
C LEU A 45 11.94 0.68 2.03
N PHE A 46 13.24 0.44 1.86
CA PHE A 46 14.30 1.25 2.47
C PHE A 46 14.31 2.68 1.95
N PHE A 47 14.22 2.88 0.62
CA PHE A 47 14.12 4.21 0.02
C PHE A 47 12.82 4.93 0.37
N ARG A 48 11.71 4.18 0.51
CA ARG A 48 10.48 4.74 1.08
C ARG A 48 10.73 5.28 2.48
N SER A 49 11.44 4.52 3.31
CA SER A 49 11.73 4.90 4.68
C SER A 49 12.62 6.13 4.80
N LEU A 50 13.75 6.16 4.09
CA LEU A 50 14.76 7.22 4.18
C LEU A 50 14.42 8.46 3.36
N LEU A 51 13.95 8.26 2.13
CA LEU A 51 13.82 9.30 1.12
C LEU A 51 12.36 9.67 0.86
N GLY A 52 11.39 8.87 1.33
CA GLY A 52 9.97 9.09 1.05
C GLY A 52 9.55 8.68 -0.35
N HIS A 53 10.36 7.87 -1.04
CA HIS A 53 10.00 7.37 -2.36
C HIS A 53 8.77 6.46 -2.27
N ASP A 54 7.84 6.63 -3.18
CA ASP A 54 6.77 5.66 -3.36
C ASP A 54 7.32 4.41 -4.05
N PRO A 55 7.08 3.19 -3.50
CA PRO A 55 7.61 1.96 -4.05
C PRO A 55 7.25 1.72 -5.52
N MET A 56 6.11 2.23 -5.98
CA MET A 56 5.60 1.96 -7.33
C MET A 56 6.17 2.91 -8.37
N THR A 57 6.25 4.18 -8.02
CA THR A 57 6.65 5.22 -8.95
C THR A 57 8.12 5.60 -8.82
N GLY A 58 8.77 5.23 -7.70
CA GLY A 58 10.16 5.58 -7.40
C GLY A 58 10.38 7.07 -7.15
N THR A 59 9.31 7.86 -7.00
CA THR A 59 9.36 9.32 -6.80
C THR A 59 8.81 9.70 -5.42
N VAL A 60 9.25 10.85 -4.92
CA VAL A 60 8.70 11.49 -3.70
C VAL A 60 7.44 12.31 -3.99
N VAL A 61 7.17 12.60 -5.28
CA VAL A 61 6.02 13.38 -5.74
C VAL A 61 4.81 12.48 -5.90
N ASP A 62 3.75 12.81 -5.17
CA ASP A 62 2.46 12.16 -5.22
C ASP A 62 1.66 12.66 -6.42
N TYR A 63 1.30 11.72 -7.30
CA TYR A 63 0.61 11.98 -8.55
C TYR A 63 -0.71 12.76 -8.35
N ASP A 64 -1.59 12.27 -7.47
CA ASP A 64 -2.92 12.86 -7.26
C ASP A 64 -2.83 14.25 -6.66
N LYS A 65 -1.91 14.43 -5.71
CA LYS A 65 -1.64 15.72 -5.10
C LYS A 65 -1.08 16.72 -6.10
N PHE A 66 -0.17 16.29 -6.95
CA PHE A 66 0.42 17.11 -8.00
C PHE A 66 -0.64 17.53 -9.02
N LEU A 67 -1.44 16.56 -9.51
CA LEU A 67 -2.57 16.79 -10.41
C LEU A 67 -3.57 17.78 -9.83
N ARG A 68 -3.91 17.64 -8.55
CA ARG A 68 -4.84 18.57 -7.88
C ARG A 68 -4.29 19.99 -7.78
N LYS A 69 -2.98 20.15 -7.56
CA LYS A 69 -2.36 21.46 -7.37
C LYS A 69 -2.11 22.18 -8.69
N TYR A 70 -1.66 21.46 -9.72
CA TYR A 70 -1.18 22.04 -10.98
C TYR A 70 -2.09 21.74 -12.19
N GLY A 71 -3.08 20.86 -12.03
CA GLY A 71 -4.03 20.49 -13.08
C GLY A 71 -3.44 19.59 -14.17
N VAL A 72 -2.30 18.95 -13.89
CA VAL A 72 -1.53 18.11 -14.82
C VAL A 72 -0.87 16.94 -14.07
N PRO A 73 -0.70 15.77 -14.72
CA PRO A 73 -0.05 14.62 -14.10
C PRO A 73 1.44 14.89 -13.85
N TYR A 74 2.03 14.33 -12.79
CA TYR A 74 3.49 14.30 -12.64
C TYR A 74 4.07 13.10 -13.40
N ASN A 75 4.91 13.37 -14.40
CA ASN A 75 5.65 12.34 -15.12
C ASN A 75 7.17 12.53 -14.91
N PRO A 76 7.86 11.66 -14.16
CA PRO A 76 9.30 11.77 -13.94
C PRO A 76 10.13 11.74 -15.24
N ALA A 77 9.68 11.02 -16.27
CA ALA A 77 10.41 10.89 -17.53
C ALA A 77 10.35 12.19 -18.36
N GLU A 78 9.24 12.91 -18.29
CA GLU A 78 9.02 14.17 -19.03
C GLU A 78 9.45 15.39 -18.22
N HIS A 79 9.21 15.38 -16.90
CA HIS A 79 9.54 16.50 -16.02
C HIS A 79 10.99 16.47 -15.52
N GLY A 80 11.69 15.35 -15.66
CA GLY A 80 13.05 15.16 -15.17
C GLY A 80 13.10 14.98 -13.66
N ARG A 81 14.06 15.66 -13.01
CA ARG A 81 14.30 15.52 -11.56
C ARG A 81 13.16 16.16 -10.75
N PRO A 82 12.82 15.60 -9.57
CA PRO A 82 11.85 16.23 -8.69
C PRO A 82 12.28 17.66 -8.32
N PRO A 83 11.33 18.62 -8.27
CA PRO A 83 11.64 20.00 -7.95
C PRO A 83 12.21 20.15 -6.54
N THR A 84 12.97 21.21 -6.30
CA THR A 84 13.57 21.49 -5.00
C THR A 84 12.64 22.29 -4.09
N LEU A 85 13.04 22.44 -2.82
CA LEU A 85 12.37 23.33 -1.86
C LEU A 85 12.45 24.81 -2.28
N SER A 86 13.49 25.21 -3.03
CA SER A 86 13.65 26.59 -3.54
C SER A 86 12.78 26.91 -4.76
N GLY A 87 12.12 25.88 -5.30
CA GLY A 87 11.31 25.97 -6.50
C GLY A 87 12.16 25.86 -7.77
N GLU A 88 11.76 24.97 -8.67
CA GLU A 88 12.37 24.85 -9.99
C GLU A 88 11.32 25.17 -11.07
N MET A 89 11.78 25.78 -12.17
CA MET A 89 10.97 25.89 -13.37
C MET A 89 11.01 24.53 -14.06
N ILE A 90 9.91 23.80 -14.01
CA ILE A 90 9.75 22.57 -14.77
C ILE A 90 8.86 22.83 -15.97
N ASP A 91 9.19 22.23 -17.10
CA ASP A 91 8.31 22.23 -18.26
C ASP A 91 7.24 21.16 -18.05
N VAL A 92 5.98 21.59 -18.08
CA VAL A 92 4.85 20.74 -17.77
C VAL A 92 4.00 20.60 -19.03
N PRO A 93 3.81 19.37 -19.54
CA PRO A 93 2.98 19.14 -20.71
C PRO A 93 1.60 19.78 -20.57
N GLY A 94 1.24 20.62 -21.54
CA GLY A 94 -0.05 21.35 -21.57
C GLY A 94 -0.14 22.61 -20.70
N LYS A 95 0.88 22.94 -19.90
CA LYS A 95 0.93 24.17 -19.08
C LYS A 95 2.17 25.05 -19.35
N GLY A 96 3.20 24.51 -19.99
CA GLY A 96 4.47 25.20 -20.20
C GLY A 96 5.29 25.30 -18.92
N LYS A 97 6.14 26.33 -18.83
CA LYS A 97 7.06 26.52 -17.69
C LYS A 97 6.30 26.93 -16.42
N LEU A 98 6.24 26.02 -15.44
CA LEU A 98 5.66 26.27 -14.12
C LEU A 98 6.74 26.30 -13.05
N ARG A 99 6.67 27.28 -12.14
CA ARG A 99 7.47 27.27 -10.92
C ARG A 99 6.86 26.28 -9.94
N VAL A 100 7.52 25.15 -9.74
CA VAL A 100 7.07 24.11 -8.82
C VAL A 100 7.98 24.06 -7.62
N GLU A 101 7.39 24.27 -6.45
CA GLU A 101 8.04 24.22 -5.15
C GLU A 101 7.64 22.93 -4.43
N MET A 102 8.64 22.23 -3.90
CA MET A 102 8.43 21.02 -3.13
C MET A 102 7.73 21.34 -1.80
N SER A 103 6.58 20.71 -1.56
CA SER A 103 5.83 20.87 -0.30
C SER A 103 4.94 19.68 0.00
N ASN A 104 4.43 19.60 1.23
CA ASN A 104 3.51 18.54 1.67
C ASN A 104 2.23 18.41 0.81
N LYS A 105 1.91 19.46 0.05
CA LYS A 105 0.80 19.49 -0.92
C LYS A 105 1.07 18.71 -2.19
N ILE A 106 2.31 18.27 -2.46
CA ILE A 106 2.68 17.41 -3.60
C ILE A 106 3.54 16.21 -3.20
N LEU A 107 4.10 16.18 -1.99
CA LEU A 107 4.89 15.05 -1.50
C LEU A 107 4.01 13.88 -1.05
N HIS A 108 4.49 12.66 -1.28
CA HIS A 108 3.96 11.48 -0.62
C HIS A 108 4.08 11.60 0.90
N VAL A 109 3.06 11.12 1.61
CA VAL A 109 3.08 11.08 3.07
C VAL A 109 4.04 9.99 3.54
N ARG A 110 4.94 10.36 4.46
CA ARG A 110 5.86 9.43 5.14
C ARG A 110 5.31 9.09 6.52
N GLY A 111 5.20 7.80 6.81
CA GLY A 111 4.93 7.30 8.16
C GLY A 111 6.21 7.23 8.98
N LYS A 112 6.09 6.94 10.29
CA LYS A 112 7.25 6.66 11.17
C LYS A 112 8.01 5.40 10.74
N HIS A 113 7.33 4.50 10.03
CA HIS A 113 7.87 3.27 9.51
C HIS A 113 7.42 3.07 8.05
N ALA A 114 8.27 2.45 7.25
CA ALA A 114 7.90 1.84 5.98
C ALA A 114 7.84 0.33 6.19
N THR A 115 6.64 -0.25 6.22
CA THR A 115 6.44 -1.68 6.52
C THR A 115 5.74 -2.41 5.37
N LYS A 116 5.91 -3.74 5.29
CA LYS A 116 5.25 -4.61 4.31
C LYS A 116 4.90 -5.96 4.91
N ILE A 117 3.99 -6.65 4.23
CA ILE A 117 3.72 -8.07 4.40
C ILE A 117 4.57 -8.83 3.36
N ASN A 118 5.33 -9.83 3.80
CA ASN A 118 6.41 -10.42 3.01
C ASN A 118 5.93 -11.20 1.78
N THR A 119 4.71 -11.73 1.80
CA THR A 119 4.20 -12.57 0.70
C THR A 119 2.82 -12.12 0.24
N LYS A 120 2.55 -12.34 -1.04
CA LYS A 120 1.23 -12.18 -1.67
C LYS A 120 0.12 -12.90 -0.89
N ALA A 121 0.37 -14.15 -0.52
CA ALA A 121 -0.58 -14.98 0.19
C ALA A 121 -0.87 -14.44 1.60
N ASP A 122 0.14 -13.95 2.31
CA ASP A 122 -0.05 -13.36 3.64
C ASP A 122 -0.77 -12.01 3.55
N TYR A 123 -0.51 -11.21 2.51
CA TYR A 123 -1.23 -9.96 2.28
C TYR A 123 -2.72 -10.20 2.03
N VAL A 124 -3.06 -11.16 1.15
CA VAL A 124 -4.46 -11.49 0.91
C VAL A 124 -5.12 -12.10 2.14
N ARG A 125 -4.41 -12.93 2.92
CA ARG A 125 -4.95 -13.43 4.19
C ARG A 125 -5.28 -12.30 5.15
N ALA A 126 -4.39 -11.31 5.30
CA ALA A 126 -4.65 -10.14 6.11
C ALA A 126 -5.90 -9.37 5.64
N TYR A 127 -6.02 -9.14 4.33
CA TYR A 127 -7.19 -8.51 3.75
C TYR A 127 -8.47 -9.29 4.04
N ASP A 128 -8.48 -10.60 3.80
CA ASP A 128 -9.64 -11.46 3.99
C ASP A 128 -10.10 -11.51 5.46
N GLU A 129 -9.18 -11.40 6.43
CA GLU A 129 -9.54 -11.29 7.85
C GLU A 129 -10.08 -9.90 8.22
N VAL A 130 -9.49 -8.84 7.68
CA VAL A 130 -9.97 -7.47 7.91
C VAL A 130 -11.42 -7.29 7.43
N VAL A 131 -11.77 -7.79 6.24
CA VAL A 131 -13.14 -7.65 5.71
C VAL A 131 -14.19 -8.48 6.47
N LYS A 132 -13.76 -9.42 7.31
CA LYS A 132 -14.66 -10.15 8.22
C LYS A 132 -14.90 -9.40 9.53
N HIS A 133 -14.03 -8.43 9.88
CA HIS A 133 -14.08 -7.70 11.14
C HIS A 133 -15.42 -6.94 11.31
N PRO A 134 -15.98 -6.87 12.53
CA PRO A 134 -17.22 -6.12 12.79
C PRO A 134 -17.15 -4.66 12.32
N ASP A 135 -15.99 -4.01 12.47
CA ASP A 135 -15.79 -2.62 12.05
C ASP A 135 -15.90 -2.45 10.53
N TYR A 136 -15.50 -3.45 9.73
CA TYR A 136 -15.73 -3.41 8.29
C TYR A 136 -17.21 -3.44 7.97
N LYS A 137 -17.98 -4.29 8.67
CA LYS A 137 -19.43 -4.34 8.51
C LYS A 137 -20.09 -3.03 8.96
N ALA A 138 -19.55 -2.37 9.98
CA ALA A 138 -19.99 -1.04 10.43
C ALA A 138 -19.67 0.02 9.36
N PHE A 139 -18.46 0.04 8.82
CA PHE A 139 -18.06 0.91 7.70
C PHE A 139 -18.98 0.75 6.49
N LEU A 140 -19.37 -0.47 6.12
CA LEU A 140 -20.31 -0.69 5.01
C LEU A 140 -21.66 -0.03 5.27
N LYS A 141 -22.16 -0.06 6.51
CA LYS A 141 -23.47 0.49 6.90
C LYS A 141 -23.44 2.01 7.12
N ASN A 142 -22.38 2.51 7.73
CA ASN A 142 -22.26 3.89 8.13
C ASN A 142 -21.83 4.74 6.92
N GLY A 143 -22.42 5.92 6.75
CA GLY A 143 -22.14 6.81 5.61
C GLY A 143 -20.73 7.45 5.62
N GLU A 144 -19.81 6.96 6.43
CA GLU A 144 -18.45 7.47 6.47
C GLU A 144 -17.76 7.21 5.13
N LYS A 145 -17.12 8.27 4.61
CA LYS A 145 -16.42 8.19 3.32
C LYS A 145 -15.13 7.37 3.42
N LYS A 146 -14.51 7.32 4.60
CA LYS A 146 -13.19 6.71 4.81
C LYS A 146 -13.03 6.26 6.26
N ASP A 147 -12.47 5.08 6.47
CA ASP A 147 -12.21 4.53 7.80
C ASP A 147 -10.94 3.66 7.83
N GLU A 148 -10.31 3.56 9.00
CA GLU A 148 -9.13 2.71 9.27
C GLU A 148 -9.51 1.57 10.20
N ILE A 149 -9.51 0.35 9.66
CA ILE A 149 -9.86 -0.87 10.40
C ILE A 149 -8.58 -1.55 10.85
N LYS A 150 -8.51 -1.88 12.14
CA LYS A 150 -7.33 -2.46 12.76
C LYS A 150 -7.65 -3.83 13.34
N VAL A 151 -6.85 -4.82 12.99
CA VAL A 151 -6.94 -6.18 13.53
C VAL A 151 -5.59 -6.57 14.11
N PRO A 152 -5.51 -7.11 15.34
CA PRO A 152 -4.24 -7.55 15.91
C PRO A 152 -3.53 -8.57 15.01
N ALA A 153 -2.25 -8.35 14.70
CA ALA A 153 -1.52 -9.22 13.79
C ALA A 153 -1.46 -10.68 14.29
N ARG A 154 -1.45 -10.86 15.61
CA ARG A 154 -1.50 -12.18 16.28
C ARG A 154 -2.79 -12.96 16.00
N GLU A 155 -3.90 -12.28 15.75
CA GLU A 155 -5.18 -12.94 15.45
C GLU A 155 -5.22 -13.49 14.02
N ILE A 156 -4.49 -12.86 13.11
CA ILE A 156 -4.41 -13.26 11.69
C ILE A 156 -3.32 -14.31 11.47
N PHE A 157 -2.15 -14.12 12.09
CA PHE A 157 -0.94 -14.90 11.78
C PHE A 157 -0.40 -15.71 12.97
N GLY A 158 -1.08 -15.70 14.11
CA GLY A 158 -0.61 -16.36 15.33
C GLY A 158 0.60 -15.66 15.96
N THR A 159 1.22 -16.31 16.94
CA THR A 159 2.34 -15.76 17.73
C THR A 159 3.62 -15.51 16.91
N SER A 160 3.76 -16.17 15.76
CA SER A 160 4.90 -16.05 14.85
C SER A 160 4.75 -14.98 13.78
N PHE A 161 3.74 -14.10 13.89
CA PHE A 161 3.42 -13.06 12.91
C PHE A 161 4.63 -12.20 12.49
N ARG A 162 5.59 -11.97 13.40
CA ARG A 162 6.77 -11.12 13.14
C ARG A 162 7.60 -11.59 11.95
N THR A 163 7.62 -12.89 11.68
CA THR A 163 8.33 -13.48 10.52
C THR A 163 7.66 -13.16 9.18
N ARG A 164 6.40 -12.69 9.21
CA ARG A 164 5.58 -12.38 8.05
C ARG A 164 5.74 -10.94 7.58
N PHE A 165 6.40 -10.09 8.38
CA PHE A 165 6.53 -8.67 8.12
C PHE A 165 7.98 -8.27 7.92
N LYS A 166 8.15 -7.11 7.30
CA LYS A 166 9.40 -6.40 7.22
C LYS A 166 9.14 -4.92 7.28
N GLY A 167 10.10 -4.16 7.79
CA GLY A 167 9.99 -2.72 7.77
C GLY A 167 11.27 -2.02 8.18
N TYR A 168 11.32 -0.72 7.88
CA TYR A 168 12.38 0.17 8.28
C TYR A 168 11.80 1.41 8.98
N ASP A 169 12.50 1.94 9.96
CA ASP A 169 12.20 3.24 10.56
C ASP A 169 12.76 4.40 9.72
N LEU A 170 12.48 5.64 10.11
CA LEU A 170 12.97 6.85 9.40
C LEU A 170 14.50 6.95 9.29
N ASN A 171 15.25 6.18 10.08
CA ASN A 171 16.71 6.14 10.07
C ASN A 171 17.25 4.94 9.26
N GLY A 172 16.36 4.11 8.69
CA GLY A 172 16.74 2.92 7.94
C GLY A 172 17.03 1.70 8.82
N ASN A 173 16.77 1.76 10.13
CA ASN A 173 16.91 0.60 11.00
C ASN A 173 15.73 -0.35 10.81
N ALA A 174 15.96 -1.65 10.99
CA ALA A 174 14.89 -2.63 10.95
C ALA A 174 13.80 -2.32 12.00
N THR A 175 12.54 -2.34 11.56
CA THR A 175 11.39 -2.11 12.44
C THR A 175 11.20 -3.27 13.40
N ILE A 176 11.01 -2.96 14.69
CA ILE A 176 10.67 -3.92 15.73
C ILE A 176 9.15 -4.01 15.82
N PHE A 177 8.59 -5.19 15.55
CA PHE A 177 7.14 -5.43 15.64
C PHE A 177 6.77 -5.97 17.04
N GLY A 178 6.14 -5.12 17.85
CA GLY A 178 5.72 -5.39 19.23
C GLY A 178 4.55 -6.37 19.33
N PRO A 179 4.23 -6.90 20.52
CA PRO A 179 3.09 -7.82 20.71
C PRO A 179 1.71 -7.18 20.40
N ASP A 180 1.67 -5.86 20.36
CA ASP A 180 0.56 -4.97 20.05
C ASP A 180 0.49 -4.54 18.58
N THR A 181 1.39 -5.05 17.71
CA THR A 181 1.36 -4.79 16.28
C THR A 181 -0.01 -5.12 15.68
N MET A 182 -0.57 -4.16 14.94
CA MET A 182 -1.85 -4.26 14.27
C MET A 182 -1.65 -4.39 12.75
N ILE A 183 -2.55 -5.11 12.08
CA ILE A 183 -2.78 -4.93 10.65
C ILE A 183 -3.78 -3.79 10.49
N ALA A 184 -3.35 -2.70 9.88
CA ALA A 184 -4.18 -1.54 9.59
C ALA A 184 -4.59 -1.54 8.12
N ALA A 185 -5.89 -1.43 7.87
CA ALA A 185 -6.49 -1.37 6.54
C ALA A 185 -7.33 -0.11 6.41
N VAL A 186 -6.99 0.74 5.44
CA VAL A 186 -7.74 1.97 5.16
C VAL A 186 -8.68 1.70 4.00
N PHE A 187 -9.96 1.92 4.22
CA PHE A 187 -10.99 1.82 3.19
C PHE A 187 -11.58 3.18 2.87
N GLU A 188 -12.00 3.36 1.62
CA GLU A 188 -12.74 4.54 1.16
C GLU A 188 -13.90 4.10 0.28
N LYS A 189 -15.04 4.79 0.37
CA LYS A 189 -16.17 4.58 -0.54
C LYS A 189 -16.01 5.46 -1.77
N ASP A 190 -16.13 4.87 -2.95
CA ASP A 190 -16.14 5.64 -4.19
C ASP A 190 -17.45 6.40 -4.40
N ALA A 191 -17.57 7.09 -5.54
CA ALA A 191 -18.77 7.88 -5.88
C ALA A 191 -20.07 7.05 -5.90
N ASN A 192 -19.99 5.74 -6.09
CA ASN A 192 -21.12 4.81 -6.09
C ASN A 192 -21.35 4.16 -4.72
N GLY A 193 -20.60 4.56 -3.69
CA GLY A 193 -20.65 3.94 -2.37
C GLY A 193 -19.92 2.60 -2.27
N MET A 194 -19.22 2.18 -3.33
CA MET A 194 -18.49 0.91 -3.33
C MET A 194 -17.20 1.03 -2.52
N PRO A 195 -16.95 0.12 -1.56
CA PRO A 195 -15.74 0.15 -0.75
C PRO A 195 -14.52 -0.21 -1.59
N LYS A 196 -13.43 0.55 -1.42
CA LYS A 196 -12.12 0.32 -2.04
C LYS A 196 -11.05 0.28 -0.97
N LEU A 197 -10.12 -0.67 -1.08
CA LEU A 197 -8.94 -0.70 -0.24
C LEU A 197 -7.94 0.38 -0.70
N VAL A 198 -7.67 1.35 0.17
CA VAL A 198 -6.69 2.41 -0.08
C VAL A 198 -5.28 1.94 0.29
N THR A 199 -5.13 1.29 1.44
CA THR A 199 -3.85 0.71 1.91
C THR A 199 -4.05 -0.36 2.98
N LEU A 200 -3.13 -1.31 3.08
CA LEU A 200 -3.07 -2.33 4.12
C LEU A 200 -1.61 -2.54 4.52
N TYR A 201 -1.28 -2.39 5.79
CA TYR A 201 0.09 -2.52 6.28
C TYR A 201 0.15 -3.00 7.73
N PRO A 202 1.25 -3.65 8.15
CA PRO A 202 1.50 -3.89 9.57
C PRO A 202 1.96 -2.59 10.23
N ASN A 203 1.26 -2.19 11.28
CA ASN A 203 1.55 -1.05 12.13
C ASN A 203 2.19 -1.54 13.44
N PRO A 204 3.51 -1.36 13.63
CA PRO A 204 4.29 -1.91 14.74
C PRO A 204 3.75 -1.57 16.11
#